data_AF-A0A5E4RPF1-F1
#
_entry.id   AF-A0A5E4RPF1-F1
#
_cell.length_a   1.000
_cell.length_b   1.000
_cell.length_c   1.000
_cell.angle_alpha   90.00
_cell.angle_beta   90.00
_cell.angle_gamma   90.00
#
_symmetry.space_group_name_H-M   'P 1'
#
loop_
_entity.id
_entity.type
_entity.pdbx_description
1 polymer ?
#
loop_
_entity_poly.entity_id
_entity_poly.type
_entity_poly.pdbx_seq_one_letter_code
_entity_poly.pdbx_strand_id
1 'polypeptide(L)'
;MPGLTMLCAFRNPAAHARVARALSLACAAALFASGCASLAPPAPIVQSADAGAEHYRGRFSVRYEQSGEPRNTYGNFDWQQNGENAVVQLLDPLGQTQAIVRENPRSASLELPGKAPLTGPRLEDVMRDALGFALPVGGLRYWLRMQSAPGSRASIERDPQTRRPTRLTQDGWTIDYQAFFDGSPLRVRRIDLSRDLDGSPLAVRLVIDE
;
A
#
# COMPACT_ATOMS: atom_id res chain seq x y z
N MET A 1 -51.76 -24.24 -58.90
CA MET A 1 -53.11 -24.51 -59.44
C MET A 1 -54.13 -24.20 -58.34
N PRO A 2 -55.26 -23.54 -58.68
CA PRO A 2 -56.03 -22.69 -57.77
C PRO A 2 -57.28 -23.40 -57.20
N GLY A 3 -57.92 -22.80 -56.19
CA GLY A 3 -59.23 -23.22 -55.69
C GLY A 3 -59.69 -22.29 -54.55
N LEU A 4 -60.26 -21.11 -54.82
CA LEU A 4 -61.66 -20.79 -55.16
C LEU A 4 -62.62 -20.75 -53.93
N THR A 5 -63.49 -19.73 -53.95
CA THR A 5 -64.81 -19.58 -53.26
C THR A 5 -64.77 -18.79 -51.95
N MET A 6 -65.03 -17.48 -51.93
CA MET A 6 -66.33 -16.77 -52.02
C MET A 6 -67.29 -17.06 -50.86
N LEU A 7 -67.57 -16.06 -50.01
CA LEU A 7 -68.92 -15.82 -49.47
C LEU A 7 -69.11 -14.36 -49.01
N CYS A 8 -70.24 -13.80 -49.42
CA CYS A 8 -70.74 -12.45 -49.18
C CYS A 8 -71.23 -12.21 -47.72
N ALA A 9 -71.31 -10.95 -47.28
CA ALA A 9 -72.59 -10.28 -47.01
C ALA A 9 -72.46 -8.89 -46.34
N PHE A 10 -73.09 -7.89 -46.98
CA PHE A 10 -73.93 -6.80 -46.44
C PHE A 10 -73.52 -6.11 -45.12
N ARG A 11 -73.45 -4.77 -45.05
CA ARG A 11 -74.62 -3.86 -45.16
C ARG A 11 -74.16 -2.39 -45.19
N ASN A 12 -74.73 -1.58 -46.07
CA ASN A 12 -74.63 -0.12 -46.12
C ASN A 12 -75.80 0.48 -45.31
N PRO A 13 -75.66 1.68 -44.72
CA PRO A 13 -76.46 2.79 -45.27
C PRO A 13 -75.77 4.17 -45.24
N ALA A 14 -76.10 4.94 -46.29
CA ALA A 14 -76.45 6.36 -46.37
C ALA A 14 -76.09 7.30 -45.19
N ALA A 15 -75.81 8.60 -45.34
CA ALA A 15 -75.59 9.53 -46.44
C ALA A 15 -75.44 10.90 -45.75
N HIS A 16 -74.84 11.88 -46.44
CA HIS A 16 -74.85 13.33 -46.10
C HIS A 16 -74.06 13.71 -44.84
N ALA A 17 -73.40 14.85 -44.70
CA ALA A 17 -73.34 16.08 -45.46
C ALA A 17 -71.98 16.74 -45.21
N ARG A 18 -71.45 17.45 -46.21
CA ARG A 18 -70.31 18.36 -46.04
C ARG A 18 -70.79 19.62 -45.33
N VAL A 19 -70.36 19.90 -44.10
CA VAL A 19 -70.39 21.28 -43.58
C VAL A 19 -69.25 21.54 -42.59
N ALA A 20 -68.51 22.60 -42.89
CA ALA A 20 -67.70 23.48 -42.04
C ALA A 20 -66.64 22.85 -41.10
N ARG A 21 -65.36 23.04 -41.41
CA ARG A 21 -64.56 24.23 -41.06
C ARG A 21 -64.45 24.49 -39.56
N ALA A 22 -63.18 24.50 -39.15
CA ALA A 22 -62.60 25.29 -38.09
C ALA A 22 -62.64 24.67 -36.69
N LEU A 23 -61.48 24.19 -36.25
CA LEU A 23 -60.73 24.69 -35.09
C LEU A 23 -59.69 23.59 -34.77
N SER A 24 -58.46 23.70 -35.26
CA SER A 24 -57.35 24.33 -34.53
C SER A 24 -56.97 23.57 -33.25
N LEU A 25 -55.91 22.76 -33.30
CA LEU A 25 -54.75 22.86 -32.40
C LEU A 25 -53.75 21.73 -32.68
N ALA A 26 -52.47 22.07 -32.55
CA ALA A 26 -51.37 21.16 -32.24
C ALA A 26 -50.88 20.19 -33.34
N CYS A 27 -50.14 20.71 -34.32
CA CYS A 27 -49.17 19.89 -35.07
C CYS A 27 -47.87 20.66 -35.32
N ALA A 28 -47.29 21.20 -34.25
CA ALA A 28 -45.98 21.85 -34.25
C ALA A 28 -45.15 21.30 -33.07
N ALA A 29 -44.78 20.01 -33.12
CA ALA A 29 -43.83 19.42 -32.16
C ALA A 29 -43.25 18.05 -32.60
N ALA A 30 -43.06 17.81 -33.90
CA ALA A 30 -42.59 16.51 -34.41
C ALA A 30 -41.12 16.51 -34.89
N LEU A 31 -40.24 17.29 -34.25
CA LEU A 31 -38.82 17.40 -34.65
C LEU A 31 -37.87 17.56 -33.46
N PHE A 32 -37.95 16.72 -32.42
CA PHE A 32 -36.85 16.56 -31.45
C PHE A 32 -36.87 15.17 -30.82
N ALA A 33 -36.29 14.18 -31.50
CA ALA A 33 -35.99 12.87 -30.91
C ALA A 33 -34.65 12.34 -31.45
N SER A 34 -33.60 13.15 -31.30
CA SER A 34 -32.20 12.75 -31.49
C SER A 34 -31.41 13.23 -30.28
N GLY A 35 -31.19 12.33 -29.32
CA GLY A 35 -30.48 12.71 -28.10
C GLY A 35 -30.43 11.65 -27.00
N CYS A 36 -30.21 10.38 -27.31
CA CYS A 36 -29.71 9.43 -26.31
C CYS A 36 -28.18 9.43 -26.36
N ALA A 37 -27.56 10.51 -25.89
CA ALA A 37 -26.18 10.46 -25.47
C ALA A 37 -26.13 9.59 -24.21
N SER A 38 -25.79 8.31 -24.39
CA SER A 38 -25.49 7.42 -23.27
C SER A 38 -24.18 7.89 -22.64
N LEU A 39 -24.29 8.74 -21.63
CA LEU A 39 -23.21 9.02 -20.71
C LEU A 39 -22.99 7.75 -19.90
N ALA A 40 -22.07 6.90 -20.35
CA ALA A 40 -21.49 5.89 -19.48
C ALA A 40 -20.93 6.62 -18.26
N PRO A 41 -21.26 6.20 -17.03
CA PRO A 41 -20.57 6.70 -15.85
C PRO A 41 -19.06 6.55 -16.11
N PRO A 42 -18.21 7.55 -15.80
CA PRO A 42 -16.79 7.28 -15.78
C PRO A 42 -16.62 6.04 -14.90
N ALA A 43 -16.03 4.98 -15.48
CA ALA A 43 -15.69 3.81 -14.69
C ALA A 43 -15.03 4.34 -13.42
N PRO A 44 -15.43 3.88 -12.21
CA PRO A 44 -14.68 4.24 -11.03
C PRO A 44 -13.23 3.96 -11.40
N ILE A 45 -12.38 4.99 -11.28
CA ILE A 45 -10.95 4.77 -11.22
C ILE A 45 -10.80 3.76 -10.09
N VAL A 46 -10.74 2.49 -10.48
CA VAL A 46 -10.20 1.45 -9.65
C VAL A 46 -8.79 1.95 -9.47
N GLN A 47 -8.54 2.73 -8.40
CA GLN A 47 -7.24 2.72 -7.78
C GLN A 47 -7.02 1.24 -7.58
N SER A 48 -6.23 0.64 -8.48
CA SER A 48 -5.64 -0.66 -8.26
C SER A 48 -5.14 -0.57 -6.83
N ALA A 49 -5.76 -1.29 -5.89
CA ALA A 49 -5.20 -1.43 -4.57
C ALA A 49 -3.75 -1.83 -4.83
N ASP A 50 -2.82 -0.94 -4.46
CA ASP A 50 -1.40 -1.02 -4.83
C ASP A 50 -0.96 -2.46 -4.64
N ALA A 51 -0.79 -3.21 -5.74
CA ALA A 51 -0.47 -4.64 -5.68
C ALA A 51 0.97 -4.91 -5.17
N GLY A 52 1.59 -3.89 -4.56
CA GLY A 52 2.90 -3.91 -3.92
C GLY A 52 3.03 -2.92 -2.76
N ALA A 53 1.93 -2.38 -2.21
CA ALA A 53 1.99 -1.61 -0.98
C ALA A 53 2.00 -2.55 0.22
N GLU A 54 3.06 -2.48 1.01
CA GLU A 54 3.23 -3.23 2.25
C GLU A 54 3.08 -2.29 3.44
N HIS A 55 2.30 -2.72 4.42
CA HIS A 55 2.13 -2.02 5.69
C HIS A 55 2.52 -2.97 6.80
N TYR A 56 3.45 -2.56 7.65
CA TYR A 56 3.76 -3.26 8.88
C TYR A 56 3.52 -2.33 10.06
N ARG A 57 2.81 -2.83 11.07
CA ARG A 57 2.72 -2.15 12.36
C ARG A 57 3.18 -3.05 13.48
N GLY A 58 3.68 -2.43 14.53
CA GLY A 58 3.89 -3.15 15.78
C GLY A 58 4.82 -2.40 16.70
N ARG A 59 5.65 -3.15 17.42
CA ARG A 59 6.48 -2.65 18.51
C ARG A 59 7.95 -2.81 18.18
N PHE A 60 8.73 -1.84 18.63
CA PHE A 60 10.18 -1.89 18.53
C PHE A 60 10.83 -1.69 19.90
N SER A 61 12.03 -2.26 20.04
CA SER A 61 12.98 -1.86 21.08
C SER A 61 14.37 -1.81 20.49
N VAL A 62 15.12 -0.76 20.79
CA VAL A 62 16.52 -0.60 20.40
C VAL A 62 17.36 -0.48 21.66
N ARG A 63 18.42 -1.28 21.72
CA ARG A 63 19.51 -1.15 22.68
C ARG A 63 20.75 -0.73 21.91
N TYR A 64 21.37 0.37 22.35
CA TYR A 64 22.54 0.97 21.73
C TYR A 64 23.44 1.56 22.81
N GLU A 65 24.68 1.87 22.46
CA GLU A 65 25.57 2.61 23.35
C GLU A 65 25.67 4.07 22.92
N GLN A 66 25.68 4.97 23.89
CA GLN A 66 25.89 6.40 23.67
C GLN A 66 26.83 6.91 24.73
N SER A 67 27.97 7.47 24.30
CA SER A 67 29.02 7.98 25.21
C SER A 67 29.53 6.94 26.21
N GLY A 68 29.62 5.67 25.81
CA GLY A 68 30.09 4.56 26.65
C GLY A 68 29.06 4.04 27.65
N GLU A 69 27.82 4.52 27.62
CA GLU A 69 26.73 4.01 28.46
C GLU A 69 25.67 3.28 27.63
N PRO A 70 25.15 2.14 28.12
CA PRO A 70 24.06 1.45 27.47
C PRO A 70 22.76 2.26 27.58
N ARG A 71 22.11 2.48 26.44
CA ARG A 71 20.82 3.16 26.30
C ARG A 71 19.81 2.23 25.66
N ASN A 72 18.56 2.38 26.06
CA ASN A 72 17.43 1.64 25.51
C ASN A 72 16.33 2.63 25.12
N THR A 73 15.72 2.41 23.96
CA THR A 73 14.49 3.08 23.53
C THR A 73 13.49 2.06 23.04
N TYR A 74 12.20 2.35 23.16
CA TYR A 74 11.13 1.46 22.75
C TYR A 74 9.88 2.25 22.42
N GLY A 75 8.99 1.62 21.67
CA GLY A 75 7.75 2.24 21.25
C GLY A 75 7.06 1.42 20.17
N ASN A 76 6.24 2.11 19.37
CA ASN A 76 5.53 1.51 18.25
C ASN A 76 6.11 2.01 16.93
N PHE A 77 5.94 1.25 15.86
CA PHE A 77 6.29 1.70 14.52
C PHE A 77 5.11 1.52 13.56
N ASP A 78 5.02 2.43 12.60
CA ASP A 78 4.16 2.34 11.42
C ASP A 78 5.06 2.42 10.19
N TRP A 79 5.14 1.33 9.45
CA TRP A 79 5.97 1.20 8.26
C TRP A 79 5.08 1.07 7.04
N GLN A 80 5.20 2.01 6.11
CA GLN A 80 4.53 1.97 4.81
C GLN A 80 5.57 1.91 3.71
N GLN A 81 5.41 0.94 2.81
CA GLN A 81 6.31 0.72 1.69
C GLN A 81 5.52 0.56 0.40
N ASN A 82 5.93 1.28 -0.64
CA ASN A 82 5.43 1.08 -2.00
C ASN A 82 6.62 1.05 -2.96
N GLY A 83 6.94 -0.16 -3.44
CA GLY A 83 8.11 -0.43 -4.26
C GLY A 83 9.39 -0.02 -3.54
N GLU A 84 10.09 0.97 -4.08
CA GLU A 84 11.33 1.49 -3.49
C GLU A 84 11.12 2.68 -2.53
N ASN A 85 9.88 3.13 -2.33
CA ASN A 85 9.56 4.18 -1.38
C ASN A 85 9.19 3.54 -0.03
N ALA A 86 9.79 4.02 1.06
CA ALA A 86 9.47 3.62 2.41
C ALA A 86 9.28 4.85 3.30
N VAL A 87 8.28 4.81 4.16
CA VAL A 87 8.03 5.77 5.23
C VAL A 87 7.90 5.00 6.52
N VAL A 88 8.75 5.32 7.50
CA VAL A 88 8.79 4.65 8.80
C VAL A 88 8.57 5.68 9.88
N GLN A 89 7.43 5.60 10.56
CA GLN A 89 7.13 6.43 11.71
C GLN A 89 7.47 5.66 12.99
N LEU A 90 8.29 6.26 13.84
CA LEU A 90 8.57 5.78 15.19
C LEU A 90 7.73 6.57 16.17
N LEU A 91 6.99 5.85 17.00
CA LEU A 91 6.04 6.38 17.97
C LEU A 91 6.53 6.03 19.38
N ASP A 92 6.33 6.93 20.33
CA ASP A 92 6.51 6.60 21.74
C ASP A 92 5.37 5.69 22.27
N PRO A 93 5.47 5.17 23.50
CA PRO A 93 4.41 4.37 24.10
C PRO A 93 3.05 5.09 24.26
N LEU A 94 3.03 6.42 24.20
CA LEU A 94 1.83 7.25 24.27
C LEU A 94 1.23 7.52 22.87
N GLY A 95 1.86 7.03 21.81
CA GLY A 95 1.43 7.23 20.42
C GLY A 95 1.89 8.55 19.81
N GLN A 96 2.79 9.29 20.45
CA GLN A 96 3.35 10.52 19.89
C GLN A 96 4.49 10.19 18.92
N THR A 97 4.60 10.96 17.84
CA THR A 97 5.68 10.79 16.86
C THR A 97 7.02 11.21 17.48
N GLN A 98 7.98 10.29 17.49
CA GLN A 98 9.38 10.60 17.83
C GLN A 98 10.21 10.96 16.61
N ALA A 99 10.01 10.22 15.51
CA ALA A 99 10.75 10.40 14.28
C ALA A 99 9.96 9.84 13.09
N ILE A 100 10.16 10.43 11.91
CA ILE A 100 9.70 9.86 10.64
C ILE A 100 10.91 9.73 9.72
N VAL A 101 11.20 8.52 9.27
CA VAL A 101 12.23 8.25 8.27
C VAL A 101 11.56 8.06 6.92
N ARG A 102 12.02 8.79 5.91
CA ARG A 102 11.57 8.62 4.52
C ARG A 102 12.75 8.21 3.68
N GLU A 103 12.57 7.18 2.86
CA GLU A 103 13.61 6.70 1.96
C GLU A 103 13.00 6.33 0.60
N ASN A 104 13.60 6.83 -0.47
CA ASN A 104 13.30 6.48 -1.84
C ASN A 104 14.60 6.50 -2.67
N PRO A 105 14.58 6.05 -3.94
CA PRO A 105 15.80 5.97 -4.76
C PRO A 105 16.54 7.31 -4.99
N ARG A 106 15.87 8.45 -4.78
CA ARG A 106 16.42 9.79 -5.02
C ARG A 106 16.77 10.55 -3.75
N SER A 107 16.16 10.20 -2.62
CA SER A 107 16.30 10.97 -1.39
C SER A 107 16.03 10.12 -0.15
N ALA A 108 16.73 10.45 0.93
CA ALA A 108 16.50 9.91 2.25
C ALA A 108 16.52 11.05 3.28
N SER A 109 15.56 11.06 4.21
CA SER A 109 15.41 12.12 5.20
C SER A 109 14.90 11.60 6.55
N LEU A 110 15.25 12.32 7.61
CA LEU A 110 14.75 12.14 8.96
C LEU A 110 13.98 13.38 9.39
N GLU A 111 12.72 13.24 9.74
CA GLU A 111 11.88 14.29 10.29
C GLU A 111 11.74 14.09 11.80
N LEU A 112 11.90 15.19 12.55
CA LEU A 112 11.70 15.23 14.00
C LEU A 112 10.61 16.26 14.32
N PRO A 113 9.80 16.06 15.38
CA PRO A 113 8.77 17.02 15.76
C PRO A 113 9.33 18.43 15.94
N GLY A 114 8.71 19.41 15.28
CA GLY A 114 9.06 20.83 15.39
C GLY A 114 10.39 21.23 14.75
N LYS A 115 11.02 20.35 13.94
CA LYS A 115 12.28 20.64 13.23
C LYS A 115 12.10 20.50 11.72
N ALA A 116 12.96 21.19 10.96
CA ALA A 116 13.06 20.96 9.52
C ALA A 116 13.57 19.53 9.25
N PRO A 117 13.19 18.91 8.11
CA PRO A 117 13.71 17.61 7.72
C PRO A 117 15.24 17.61 7.62
N LEU A 118 15.87 16.62 8.26
CA LEU A 118 17.30 16.40 8.23
C LEU A 118 17.66 15.49 7.07
N THR A 119 18.71 15.84 6.34
CA THR A 119 19.23 15.06 5.21
C THR A 119 20.76 15.04 5.28
N GLY A 120 21.39 14.09 4.58
CA GLY A 120 22.84 13.97 4.55
C GLY A 120 23.31 12.95 3.52
N PRO A 121 24.63 12.80 3.33
CA PRO A 121 25.20 11.85 2.36
C PRO A 121 24.80 10.40 2.64
N ARG A 122 24.62 10.05 3.92
CA ARG A 122 24.11 8.76 4.38
C ARG A 122 23.07 8.99 5.46
N LEU A 123 21.86 8.46 5.24
CA LEU A 123 20.77 8.58 6.21
C LEU A 123 21.12 7.95 7.56
N GLU A 124 21.90 6.85 7.56
CA GLU A 124 22.37 6.22 8.79
C GLU A 124 23.18 7.18 9.69
N ASP A 125 23.99 8.06 9.10
CA ASP A 125 24.75 9.04 9.88
C ASP A 125 23.82 10.10 10.47
N VAL A 126 22.86 10.59 9.68
CA VAL A 126 21.83 11.53 10.15
C VAL A 126 21.01 10.94 11.30
N MET A 127 20.61 9.67 11.19
CA MET A 127 19.88 8.98 12.27
C MET A 127 20.74 8.80 13.51
N ARG A 128 22.00 8.38 13.37
CA ARG A 128 22.90 8.20 14.51
C ARG A 128 23.13 9.51 15.25
N ASP A 129 23.34 10.60 14.55
CA ASP A 129 23.58 11.91 15.16
C ASP A 129 22.34 12.46 15.87
N ALA A 130 21.15 12.22 15.30
CA ALA A 130 19.89 12.74 15.82
C ALA A 130 19.22 11.86 16.90
N LEU A 131 19.35 10.53 16.77
CA LEU A 131 18.64 9.53 17.60
C LEU A 131 19.58 8.71 18.49
N GLY A 132 20.90 8.75 18.24
CA GLY A 132 21.90 7.88 18.88
C GLY A 132 22.06 6.51 18.21
N PHE A 133 21.16 6.13 17.30
CA PHE A 133 21.21 4.87 16.57
C PHE A 133 20.73 5.05 15.13
N ALA A 134 21.05 4.09 14.26
CA ALA A 134 20.63 4.08 12.87
C ALA A 134 19.90 2.79 12.52
N LEU A 135 18.69 2.90 11.98
CA LEU A 135 17.95 1.74 11.46
C LEU A 135 18.20 1.60 9.95
N PRO A 136 18.54 0.39 9.46
CA PRO A 136 18.84 0.17 8.04
C PRO A 136 17.53 0.01 7.25
N VAL A 137 16.81 1.12 7.00
CA VAL A 137 15.51 1.10 6.32
C VAL A 137 15.60 0.39 4.95
N GLY A 138 16.66 0.67 4.18
CA GLY A 138 16.90 0.03 2.89
C GLY A 138 17.20 -1.48 2.97
N GLY A 139 17.69 -1.99 4.09
CA GLY A 139 17.85 -3.43 4.33
C GLY A 139 16.56 -4.07 4.83
N LEU A 140 15.92 -3.43 5.83
CA LEU A 140 14.70 -3.89 6.49
C LEU A 140 13.56 -4.19 5.50
N ARG A 141 13.40 -3.36 4.45
CA ARG A 141 12.42 -3.60 3.38
C ARG A 141 12.52 -4.98 2.71
N TYR A 142 13.72 -5.58 2.66
CA TYR A 142 13.94 -6.90 2.09
C TYR A 142 13.91 -7.95 3.20
N TRP A 143 14.53 -7.65 4.34
CA TRP A 143 14.63 -8.60 5.44
C TRP A 143 13.28 -8.94 6.09
N LEU A 144 12.33 -7.99 6.13
CA LEU A 144 10.94 -8.24 6.57
C LEU A 144 10.22 -9.26 5.66
N ARG A 145 10.57 -9.29 4.37
CA ARG A 145 10.11 -10.29 3.40
C ARG A 145 10.97 -11.57 3.39
N MET A 146 11.90 -11.70 4.33
CA MET A 146 12.87 -12.79 4.41
C MET A 146 13.76 -12.92 3.15
N GLN A 147 14.08 -11.79 2.52
CA GLN A 147 14.90 -11.71 1.33
C GLN A 147 16.18 -10.94 1.61
N SER A 148 17.25 -11.28 0.90
CA SER A 148 18.48 -10.46 0.85
C SER A 148 18.23 -9.17 0.08
N ALA A 149 18.82 -8.06 0.54
CA ALA A 149 18.81 -6.83 -0.25
C ALA A 149 19.72 -7.00 -1.47
N PRO A 150 19.39 -6.36 -2.61
CA PRO A 150 20.25 -6.40 -3.79
C PRO A 150 21.54 -5.60 -3.56
N GLY A 151 22.59 -5.94 -4.32
CA GLY A 151 23.83 -5.17 -4.37
C GLY A 151 24.92 -5.60 -3.37
N SER A 152 24.62 -6.49 -2.43
CA SER A 152 25.60 -7.03 -1.49
C SER A 152 25.46 -8.55 -1.31
N ARG A 153 26.51 -9.18 -0.77
CA ARG A 153 26.49 -10.62 -0.48
C ARG A 153 25.72 -10.87 0.81
N ALA A 154 24.84 -11.86 0.77
CA ALA A 154 24.06 -12.32 1.91
C ALA A 154 24.25 -13.82 2.14
N SER A 155 24.10 -14.23 3.40
CA SER A 155 23.93 -15.63 3.78
C SER A 155 22.56 -15.80 4.43
N ILE A 156 21.82 -16.85 4.08
CA ILE A 156 20.53 -17.19 4.69
C ILE A 156 20.58 -18.64 5.17
N GLU A 157 20.58 -18.81 6.49
CA GLU A 157 20.40 -20.10 7.14
C GLU A 157 18.92 -20.46 7.20
N ARG A 158 18.61 -21.74 7.04
CA ARG A 158 17.24 -22.25 7.05
C ARG A 158 17.16 -23.46 7.95
N ASP A 159 16.03 -23.57 8.64
CA ASP A 159 15.69 -24.74 9.42
C ASP A 159 15.65 -25.99 8.51
N PRO A 160 16.30 -27.09 8.90
CA PRO A 160 16.46 -28.26 8.03
C PRO A 160 15.15 -28.99 7.75
N GLN A 161 14.16 -28.90 8.65
CA GLN A 161 12.88 -29.61 8.52
C GLN A 161 11.83 -28.73 7.81
N THR A 162 11.65 -27.51 8.29
CA THR A 162 10.60 -26.60 7.83
C THR A 162 11.05 -25.73 6.65
N ARG A 163 12.36 -25.66 6.37
CA ARG A 163 12.99 -24.80 5.35
C ARG A 163 12.76 -23.30 5.56
N ARG A 164 12.20 -22.91 6.71
CA ARG A 164 11.99 -21.51 7.11
C ARG A 164 13.34 -20.84 7.37
N PRO A 165 13.51 -19.56 6.98
CA PRO A 165 14.73 -18.82 7.28
C PRO A 165 14.86 -18.67 8.80
N THR A 166 16.03 -18.96 9.35
CA THR A 166 16.32 -18.83 10.78
C THR A 166 17.23 -17.63 11.05
N ARG A 167 18.17 -17.39 10.16
CA ARG A 167 19.12 -16.28 10.23
C ARG A 167 19.49 -15.77 8.84
N LEU A 168 19.55 -14.44 8.69
CA LEU A 168 20.14 -13.78 7.53
C LEU A 168 21.29 -12.91 8.00
N THR A 169 22.43 -12.97 7.31
CA THR A 169 23.59 -12.11 7.57
C THR A 169 23.93 -11.35 6.29
N GLN A 170 23.95 -10.02 6.36
CA GLN A 170 24.22 -9.14 5.22
C GLN A 170 24.66 -7.75 5.69
N ASP A 171 25.62 -7.12 5.02
CA ASP A 171 26.05 -5.73 5.30
C ASP A 171 26.42 -5.46 6.77
N GLY A 172 27.03 -6.46 7.43
CA GLY A 172 27.39 -6.41 8.86
C GLY A 172 26.22 -6.62 9.82
N TRP A 173 24.99 -6.75 9.31
CA TRP A 173 23.82 -7.08 10.10
C TRP A 173 23.62 -8.59 10.21
N THR A 174 23.21 -9.03 11.41
CA THR A 174 22.64 -10.35 11.66
C THR A 174 21.17 -10.19 12.00
N ILE A 175 20.29 -10.88 11.28
CA ILE A 175 18.84 -10.85 11.41
C ILE A 175 18.40 -12.26 11.81
N ASP A 176 17.97 -12.43 13.06
CA ASP A 176 17.39 -13.68 13.53
C ASP A 176 15.86 -13.64 13.37
N TYR A 177 15.32 -14.63 12.65
CA TYR A 177 13.88 -14.78 12.42
C TYR A 177 13.27 -15.60 13.54
N GLN A 178 12.64 -14.90 14.48
CA GLN A 178 12.32 -15.47 15.79
C GLN A 178 10.89 -15.99 15.90
N ALA A 179 9.96 -15.42 15.14
CA ALA A 179 8.57 -15.85 15.12
C ALA A 179 7.95 -15.56 13.76
N PHE A 180 6.95 -16.35 13.39
CA PHE A 180 6.20 -16.21 12.16
C PHE A 180 4.72 -16.13 12.47
N PHE A 181 3.96 -15.52 11.58
CA PHE A 181 2.51 -15.69 11.58
C PHE A 181 2.15 -17.07 11.02
N ASP A 182 1.03 -17.60 11.50
CA ASP A 182 0.43 -18.79 10.90
C ASP A 182 -0.25 -18.39 9.57
N GLY A 183 -0.08 -19.22 8.55
CA GLY A 183 -0.72 -19.02 7.25
C GLY A 183 0.23 -19.12 6.05
N SER A 184 -0.34 -18.89 4.86
CA SER A 184 0.35 -18.82 3.59
C SER A 184 -0.09 -17.54 2.85
N PRO A 185 0.84 -16.69 2.39
CA PRO A 185 2.29 -16.86 2.43
C PRO A 185 2.87 -16.73 3.85
N LEU A 186 4.06 -17.31 4.06
CA LEU A 186 4.80 -17.18 5.32
C LEU A 186 5.14 -15.71 5.54
N ARG A 187 4.81 -15.19 6.73
CA ARG A 187 5.15 -13.83 7.15
C ARG A 187 5.90 -13.86 8.47
N VAL A 188 6.89 -12.99 8.62
CA VAL A 188 7.60 -12.85 9.88
C VAL A 188 6.76 -12.08 10.89
N ARG A 189 6.82 -12.48 12.16
CA ARG A 189 6.15 -11.84 13.30
C ARG A 189 7.15 -11.21 14.26
N ARG A 190 8.35 -11.77 14.38
CA ARG A 190 9.43 -11.17 15.19
C ARG A 190 10.77 -11.33 14.49
N ILE A 191 11.50 -10.23 14.35
CA ILE A 191 12.92 -10.23 13.99
C ILE A 191 13.73 -9.54 15.07
N ASP A 192 14.88 -10.12 15.38
CA ASP A 192 15.91 -9.51 16.21
C ASP A 192 17.11 -9.22 15.30
N LEU A 193 17.48 -7.96 15.16
CA LEU A 193 18.62 -7.50 14.38
C LEU A 193 19.77 -7.12 15.32
N SER A 194 20.99 -7.43 14.92
CA SER A 194 22.18 -6.96 15.60
C SER A 194 23.26 -6.53 14.63
N ARG A 195 24.02 -5.52 15.02
CA ARG A 195 25.23 -5.06 14.33
C ARG A 195 26.20 -4.54 15.38
N ASP A 196 27.48 -4.81 15.20
CA ASP A 196 28.56 -4.20 15.95
C ASP A 196 29.36 -3.34 14.97
N LEU A 197 29.42 -2.03 15.22
CA LEU A 197 30.27 -1.11 14.48
C LEU A 197 31.27 -0.51 15.46
N ASP A 198 32.56 -0.78 15.23
CA ASP A 198 33.67 -0.19 15.99
C ASP A 198 33.52 -0.35 17.53
N GLY A 199 32.97 -1.48 17.98
CA GLY A 199 32.76 -1.76 19.40
C GLY A 199 31.51 -1.11 19.98
N SER A 200 30.63 -0.55 19.15
CA SER A 200 29.32 -0.02 19.54
C SER A 200 28.22 -1.03 19.17
N PRO A 201 27.79 -1.90 20.11
CA PRO A 201 26.77 -2.89 19.84
C PRO A 201 25.40 -2.21 19.68
N LEU A 202 24.73 -2.53 18.57
CA LEU A 202 23.36 -2.15 18.28
C LEU A 202 22.49 -3.41 18.19
N ALA A 203 21.46 -3.48 19.02
CA ALA A 203 20.46 -4.54 18.98
C ALA A 203 19.07 -3.93 18.79
N VAL A 204 18.34 -4.39 17.79
CA VAL A 204 16.99 -3.94 17.46
C VAL A 204 16.08 -5.16 17.51
N ARG A 205 14.93 -5.03 18.14
CA ARG A 205 13.85 -6.02 18.07
C ARG A 205 12.65 -5.37 17.46
N LEU A 206 12.07 -6.02 16.46
CA LEU A 206 10.80 -5.66 15.86
C LEU A 206 9.81 -6.81 16.08
N VAL A 207 8.67 -6.49 16.70
CA VAL A 207 7.52 -7.38 16.83
C VAL A 207 6.42 -6.79 15.96
N ILE A 208 6.03 -7.53 14.92
CA ILE A 208 4.98 -7.15 13.97
C ILE A 208 3.67 -7.69 14.51
N ASP A 209 2.69 -6.81 14.59
CA ASP A 209 1.34 -7.13 15.06
C ASP A 209 0.39 -7.37 13.87
N GLU A 210 0.59 -6.65 12.76
CA GLU A 210 -0.13 -6.80 11.48
C GLU A 210 0.78 -6.54 10.27
#